data_AF-A0A520DTP0-F1
#
_entry.id   AF-A0A520DTP0-F1
#
_cell.length_a   1.000
_cell.length_b   1.000
_cell.length_c   1.000
_cell.angle_alpha   90.00
_cell.angle_beta   90.00
_cell.angle_gamma   90.00
#
_symmetry.space_group_name_H-M   'P 1'
#
loop_
_entity.id
_entity.type
_entity.pdbx_description
1 polymer ?
#
loop_
_entity_poly.entity_id
_entity_poly.type
_entity_poly.pdbx_seq_one_letter_code
_entity_poly.pdbx_strand_id
1 'polypeptide(L)' 'MTLQIGHIALENRLFVAPMAGVTDRPFRMLCRTLGAGYAVSEMVTSRKDLWHTLKTSRRANHEGEPGPISVQ' A
#
# COMPACT_ATOMS: atom_id res chain seq x y z
N MET A 1 9.72 10.27 15.69
CA MET A 1 9.03 11.52 15.32
C MET A 1 7.93 11.18 14.33
N THR A 2 6.67 11.46 14.68
CA THR A 2 5.51 11.24 13.80
C THR A 2 5.51 12.20 12.60
N LEU A 3 4.88 11.80 11.49
CA LEU A 3 4.62 12.66 10.34
C LEU A 3 3.14 13.06 10.32
N GLN A 4 2.86 14.32 10.00
CA GLN A 4 1.49 14.82 9.85
C GLN A 4 1.25 15.28 8.41
N ILE A 5 0.19 14.77 7.78
CA ILE A 5 -0.27 15.16 6.45
C ILE A 5 -1.73 15.61 6.58
N GLY A 6 -1.97 16.91 6.69
CA GLY A 6 -3.29 17.43 7.02
C GLY A 6 -3.77 16.88 8.37
N HIS A 7 -4.89 16.15 8.36
CA HIS A 7 -5.46 15.50 9.56
C HIS A 7 -4.95 14.06 9.77
N ILE A 8 -4.05 13.57 8.90
CA ILE A 8 -3.54 12.19 8.94
C ILE A 8 -2.21 12.16 9.69
N ALA A 9 -2.18 11.41 10.80
CA ALA A 9 -0.98 11.10 11.55
C ALA A 9 -0.39 9.75 11.11
N LEU A 10 0.89 9.75 10.73
CA LEU A 10 1.68 8.55 10.45
C LEU A 10 2.75 8.37 11.52
N GLU A 11 3.06 7.13 11.86
CA GLU A 11 3.96 6.78 12.97
C GLU A 11 5.36 7.37 12.80
N ASN A 12 5.84 7.45 11.55
CA ASN A 12 7.16 7.97 11.22
C ASN A 12 7.24 8.42 9.74
N ARG A 13 8.45 8.77 9.29
CA ARG A 13 8.76 9.28 7.95
C ARG A 13 9.40 8.21 7.03
N LEU A 14 9.30 6.93 7.40
CA LEU A 14 9.87 5.81 6.65
C LEU A 14 8.76 5.04 5.94
N PHE A 15 8.76 5.11 4.62
CA PHE A 15 7.71 4.52 3.79
C PHE A 15 8.24 3.42 2.88
N VAL A 16 7.45 2.37 2.68
CA VAL A 16 7.72 1.35 1.67
C VAL A 16 7.31 1.88 0.30
N ALA A 17 8.28 2.02 -0.59
CA ALA A 17 8.06 2.43 -1.98
C ALA A 17 7.31 1.33 -2.76
N PRO A 18 6.48 1.70 -3.74
CA PRO A 18 5.75 0.73 -4.54
C PRO A 18 6.71 -0.01 -5.49
N MET A 19 6.65 -1.34 -5.49
CA MET A 19 7.49 -2.21 -6.31
C MET A 19 6.67 -3.36 -6.86
N ALA A 20 6.45 -3.36 -8.18
CA ALA A 20 5.69 -4.40 -8.87
C ALA A 20 6.29 -5.80 -8.63
N GLY A 21 5.46 -6.74 -8.21
CA GLY A 21 5.85 -8.10 -7.86
C GLY A 21 6.53 -8.25 -6.50
N VAL A 22 6.66 -7.17 -5.72
CA VAL A 22 7.31 -7.19 -4.40
C VAL A 22 6.38 -6.66 -3.31
N THR A 23 5.82 -5.46 -3.47
CA THR A 23 4.96 -4.84 -2.45
C THR A 23 3.52 -5.33 -2.54
N ASP A 24 3.31 -6.64 -2.48
CA ASP A 24 1.99 -7.25 -2.36
C ASP A 24 1.41 -7.04 -0.94
N ARG A 25 0.16 -7.48 -0.71
CA ARG A 25 -0.52 -7.25 0.57
C ARG A 25 0.24 -7.84 1.78
N PRO A 26 0.64 -9.12 1.77
CA PRO A 26 1.44 -9.69 2.86
C PRO A 26 2.73 -8.92 3.14
N PHE A 27 3.48 -8.54 2.09
CA PHE A 27 4.73 -7.79 2.24
C PHE A 27 4.49 -6.43 2.91
N ARG A 28 3.48 -5.68 2.46
CA ARG A 28 3.13 -4.38 3.06
C ARG A 28 2.74 -4.50 4.52
N MET A 29 1.94 -5.51 4.87
CA MET A 29 1.54 -5.77 6.25
C MET A 29 2.75 -6.09 7.12
N LEU A 30 3.64 -6.96 6.64
CA LEU A 30 4.86 -7.31 7.35
C LEU A 30 5.75 -6.09 7.60
N CYS A 31 6.02 -5.28 6.57
CA CYS A 31 6.83 -4.07 6.73
C CYS A 31 6.24 -3.09 7.73
N ARG A 32 4.90 -2.93 7.77
CA ARG A 32 4.23 -2.09 8.76
C ARG A 32 4.38 -2.63 10.18
N THR A 33 4.22 -3.95 10.36
CA THR A 33 4.50 -4.61 11.65
C THR A 33 5.96 -4.44 12.09
N LEU A 34 6.90 -4.35 11.14
CA LEU A 34 8.33 -4.14 11.40
C LEU A 34 8.72 -2.65 11.55
N GLY A 35 7.77 -1.72 11.54
CA GLY A 35 7.99 -0.31 11.86
C GLY A 35 8.03 0.64 10.66
N ALA A 36 7.68 0.20 9.45
CA ALA A 36 7.40 1.16 8.37
C ALA A 36 6.14 1.97 8.71
N GLY A 37 6.26 3.30 8.75
CA GLY A 37 5.15 4.18 9.09
C GLY A 37 4.07 4.25 8.00
N TYR A 38 4.39 3.80 6.78
CA TYR A 38 3.45 3.70 5.67
C TYR A 38 3.93 2.72 4.59
N ALA A 39 3.01 2.25 3.75
CA ALA A 39 3.33 1.40 2.60
C ALA A 39 2.42 1.70 1.41
N VAL A 40 2.98 1.66 0.21
CA VAL A 40 2.26 1.91 -1.05
C VAL A 40 2.07 0.58 -1.81
N SER A 41 0.89 0.37 -2.38
CA SER A 41 0.61 -0.83 -3.17
C SER A 41 1.42 -0.88 -4.47
N GLU A 42 1.51 -2.07 -5.06
CA GLU A 42 1.88 -2.17 -6.47
C GLU A 42 0.98 -1.29 -7.35
N MET A 43 1.50 -0.87 -8.50
CA MET A 43 0.76 -0.09 -9.48
C MET A 43 -0.46 -0.86 -10.04
N VAL A 44 -1.64 -0.29 -9.85
CA VAL A 44 -2.94 -0.74 -10.36
C VAL A 44 -3.24 0.00 -11.68
N THR A 45 -3.72 -0.72 -12.68
CA THR A 45 -4.01 -0.11 -13.99
C THR A 45 -5.27 0.77 -13.94
N SER A 46 -5.25 1.92 -14.60
CA SER A 46 -6.42 2.78 -14.81
C SER A 46 -7.40 2.25 -15.87
N ARG A 47 -6.99 1.23 -16.65
CA ARG A 47 -7.82 0.57 -17.65
C ARG A 47 -8.90 -0.31 -17.01
N LYS A 48 -10.14 0.17 -17.02
CA LYS A 48 -11.30 -0.50 -16.39
C LYS A 48 -11.54 -1.91 -16.93
N ASP A 49 -11.31 -2.14 -18.22
CA ASP A 49 -11.42 -3.46 -18.87
C ASP A 49 -10.51 -4.51 -18.23
N LEU A 50 -9.43 -4.09 -17.55
CA LEU A 50 -8.46 -4.97 -16.92
C LEU A 50 -8.68 -5.16 -15.41
N TRP A 51 -9.67 -4.51 -14.79
CA TRP A 51 -9.86 -4.55 -13.33
C TRP A 51 -10.23 -5.93 -12.79
N HIS A 52 -10.98 -6.71 -13.58
CA HIS A 52 -11.39 -8.07 -13.23
C HIS A 52 -10.30 -9.12 -13.47
N THR A 53 -9.18 -8.75 -14.11
CA THR A 53 -8.06 -9.68 -14.33
C THR A 53 -7.42 -10.04 -12.99
N LEU A 54 -6.91 -11.26 -12.87
CA LEU A 54 -6.21 -11.74 -11.67
C LEU A 54 -5.04 -10.83 -11.26
N LYS A 55 -4.33 -10.26 -12.24
CA LYS A 55 -3.21 -9.36 -11.98
C LYS A 55 -3.66 -8.09 -11.26
N THR A 56 -4.68 -7.42 -11.78
CA THR A 56 -5.16 -6.15 -11.23
C THR A 56 -5.91 -6.36 -9.91
N SER A 57 -6.77 -7.38 -9.84
CA SER A 57 -7.56 -7.66 -8.63
C SER A 57 -6.70 -8.01 -7.42
N ARG A 58 -5.57 -8.72 -7.62
CA ARG A 58 -4.59 -8.98 -6.55
C ARG A 58 -3.90 -7.71 -6.08
N ARG A 59 -3.52 -6.81 -6.98
CA ARG A 59 -2.84 -5.54 -6.64
C ARG A 59 -3.75 -4.56 -5.90
N ALA A 60 -5.04 -4.56 -6.25
CA ALA A 60 -6.07 -3.73 -5.63
C ALA A 60 -6.65 -4.33 -4.32
N ASN A 61 -6.17 -5.51 -3.89
CA ASN A 61 -6.61 -6.10 -2.63
C ASN A 61 -5.84 -5.47 -1.45
N HIS A 62 -6.59 -4.81 -0.57
CA HIS A 62 -6.09 -4.18 0.66
C HIS A 62 -6.79 -4.67 1.93
N GLU A 63 -7.46 -5.82 1.87
CA GLU A 63 -8.24 -6.36 2.98
C GLU A 63 -7.36 -6.56 4.23
N GLY A 64 -7.78 -5.98 5.36
CA GLY A 64 -7.06 -6.09 6.64
C GLY A 64 -5.80 -5.24 6.77
N GLU A 65 -5.46 -4.43 5.77
CA GLU A 65 -4.38 -3.45 5.93
C GLU A 65 -4.82 -2.29 6.86
N PRO A 66 -3.94 -1.82 7.76
CA PRO A 66 -4.25 -0.66 8.58
C PRO A 66 -4.38 0.59 7.70
N GLY A 67 -5.31 1.48 8.04
CA GLY A 67 -5.45 2.76 7.35
C GLY A 67 -4.33 3.74 7.74
N PRO A 68 -4.02 4.74 6.91
CA PRO A 68 -4.56 4.95 5.56
C PRO A 68 -3.96 3.98 4.51
N ILE A 69 -4.56 3.94 3.32
CA ILE A 69 -4.12 3.08 2.20
C ILE A 69 -3.69 3.97 1.03
N SER A 70 -2.51 3.69 0.47
CA SER A 70 -2.01 4.35 -0.72
C SER A 70 -1.97 3.37 -1.89
N VAL A 71 -2.61 3.76 -2.98
CA VAL A 71 -2.63 3.02 -4.24
C VAL A 71 -1.84 3.79 -5.28
N GLN A 72 -0.93 3.10 -5.98
CA GLN A 72 -0.24 3.64 -7.16
C GLN A 72 -0.96 3.23 -8.43
#